data_AF-A0A871RMK3-F1
#
_entry.id   AF-A0A871RMK3-F1
#
_cell.length_a   1.000
_cell.length_b   1.000
_cell.length_c   1.000
_cell.angle_alpha   90.00
_cell.angle_beta   90.00
_cell.angle_gamma   90.00
#
_symmetry.space_group_name_H-M   'P 1'
#
loop_
_entity.id
_entity.type
_entity.pdbx_description
1 polymer ?
#
loop_
_entity_poly.entity_id
_entity_poly.type
_entity_poly.pdbx_seq_one_letter_code
_entity_poly.pdbx_strand_id
1 'polypeptide(L)'
;MVNTKGINKKKNEFSRKKRHRTGRLGSKLRELDEEHKSALKSAESTKALLTEDAGYMEAEGMERTYKFSQDDIIKEVDASTARKRFRLKLDQYGPYTLEYARNGRELLIGGRKGHVAAFDWQLGKLDCELFLNETVHAVQFLHNDQYFAVAQKKYTFIYDKTGMELHRLQQHIDCTLLDFLPYHMLLVTAGNTSHLKYHDVSTGELVADLRTKLGPTQSMRKNPWNAVMHLGHGNGQVTLWAPSMPTPLVKIQACRGPVRALAVSRDGRYMAVSGADKTLKIWDIRKYDVVGSYYTPTQANTLDLSDTGLLSVGWGPHVTIWKDVLKENQKSPYMNHNISGSQVQTTRFVPFEDVLGCGHKNGIESLIIPGAGEANFDALEINPYETAKQRQESEVRGLLNKLQPDMIALDPESIGNVNKRKVQKRLTPADLAALRTERKNESIHLDKVDKMIQPHIKGKNSALRRMKRKQRNNLITERSRRVEKALEKEKDLRKRKAEKTDHLEQESDPTAKALSRFA
;
A
#
# COMPACT_ATOMS: atom_id res chain seq x y z
N MET A 1 23.80 -45.30 -20.13
CA MET A 1 24.15 -44.26 -21.11
C MET A 1 23.77 -42.91 -20.56
N VAL A 2 24.80 -42.16 -20.18
CA VAL A 2 24.75 -40.86 -19.53
C VAL A 2 24.39 -39.81 -20.57
N ASN A 3 23.36 -39.00 -20.31
CA ASN A 3 23.06 -37.83 -21.13
C ASN A 3 22.86 -36.61 -20.21
N THR A 4 23.98 -36.12 -19.71
CA THR A 4 24.11 -34.85 -18.98
C THR A 4 23.83 -33.69 -19.94
N LYS A 5 22.58 -33.24 -20.01
CA LYS A 5 22.25 -31.94 -20.58
C LYS A 5 22.82 -30.86 -19.67
N GLY A 6 23.93 -30.27 -20.12
CA GLY A 6 24.56 -29.10 -19.53
C GLY A 6 23.58 -27.93 -19.45
N ILE A 7 22.92 -27.79 -18.30
CA ILE A 7 22.25 -26.57 -17.90
C ILE A 7 23.36 -25.56 -17.67
N ASN A 8 23.58 -24.69 -18.65
CA ASN A 8 24.34 -23.47 -18.52
C ASN A 8 23.63 -22.58 -17.48
N LYS A 9 23.88 -22.86 -16.19
CA LYS A 9 23.78 -21.89 -15.10
C LYS A 9 24.81 -20.81 -15.43
N LYS A 10 24.45 -19.89 -16.33
CA LYS A 10 25.06 -18.56 -16.35
C LYS A 10 24.76 -17.97 -14.98
N LYS A 11 25.73 -18.12 -14.09
CA LYS A 11 25.89 -17.31 -12.89
C LYS A 11 25.66 -15.87 -13.34
N ASN A 12 24.49 -15.33 -13.03
CA ASN A 12 24.30 -13.90 -12.88
C ASN A 12 25.05 -13.47 -11.60
N GLU A 13 26.36 -13.74 -11.55
CA GLU A 13 27.29 -12.87 -10.86
C GLU A 13 27.27 -11.58 -11.68
N PHE A 14 26.30 -10.71 -11.36
CA PHE A 14 26.47 -9.29 -11.66
C PHE A 14 27.85 -8.93 -11.14
N SER A 15 28.77 -8.70 -12.08
CA SER A 15 30.11 -8.24 -11.77
C SER A 15 29.97 -7.13 -10.75
N ARG A 16 30.46 -7.35 -9.52
CA ARG A 16 30.82 -6.28 -8.61
C ARG A 16 31.93 -5.51 -9.32
N LYS A 17 31.57 -4.68 -10.31
CA LYS A 17 32.48 -3.74 -10.96
C LYS A 17 33.16 -3.03 -9.81
N LYS A 18 34.49 -3.16 -9.73
CA LYS A 18 35.34 -2.50 -8.73
C LYS A 18 34.90 -1.04 -8.65
N ARG A 19 34.04 -0.71 -7.67
CA ARG A 19 33.68 0.69 -7.36
C ARG A 19 35.01 1.36 -7.02
N HIS A 20 35.23 2.57 -7.53
CA HIS A 20 36.42 3.37 -7.27
C HIS A 20 36.63 3.51 -5.74
N ARG A 21 37.35 2.54 -5.16
CA ARG A 21 37.69 2.41 -3.73
C ARG A 21 39.13 2.88 -3.51
N THR A 22 39.56 3.90 -4.25
CA THR A 22 40.93 4.42 -4.19
C THR A 22 40.87 5.90 -3.85
N GLY A 23 41.62 6.31 -2.83
CA GLY A 23 41.61 7.67 -2.28
C GLY A 23 40.60 7.88 -1.15
N ARG A 24 40.41 9.16 -0.77
CA ARG A 24 39.62 9.59 0.41
C ARG A 24 38.17 9.10 0.41
N LEU A 25 37.50 9.10 -0.75
CA LEU A 25 36.11 8.62 -0.87
C LEU A 25 36.01 7.11 -0.60
N GLY A 26 36.99 6.33 -1.08
CA GLY A 26 37.03 4.90 -0.85
C GLY A 26 37.20 4.54 0.64
N SER A 27 38.01 5.32 1.37
CA SER A 27 38.16 5.18 2.82
C SER A 27 36.88 5.51 3.56
N LYS A 28 36.27 6.67 3.29
CA LYS A 28 35.01 7.09 3.92
C LYS A 28 33.85 6.13 3.68
N LEU A 29 33.74 5.57 2.47
CA LEU A 29 32.70 4.58 2.19
C LEU A 29 32.91 3.28 2.96
N ARG A 30 34.16 2.89 3.25
CA ARG A 30 34.45 1.72 4.09
C ARG A 30 34.09 1.99 5.55
N GLU A 31 34.46 3.17 6.05
CA GLU A 31 34.11 3.63 7.40
C GLU A 31 32.58 3.64 7.59
N LEU A 32 31.83 4.24 6.66
CA LEU A 32 30.37 4.18 6.66
C LEU A 32 29.81 2.75 6.57
N ASP A 33 30.38 1.89 5.69
CA ASP A 33 29.97 0.48 5.59
C ASP A 33 30.22 -0.27 6.92
N GLU A 34 31.27 0.07 7.67
CA GLU A 34 31.60 -0.51 8.98
C GLU A 34 30.67 0.01 10.08
N GLU A 35 30.42 1.32 10.12
CA GLU A 35 29.45 1.96 11.03
C GLU A 35 28.04 1.39 10.84
N HIS A 36 27.59 1.23 9.59
CA HIS A 36 26.30 0.62 9.31
C HIS A 36 26.24 -0.84 9.80
N LYS A 37 27.31 -1.62 9.64
CA LYS A 37 27.35 -2.99 10.14
C LYS A 37 27.37 -3.05 11.66
N SER A 38 28.12 -2.18 12.33
CA SER A 38 28.12 -2.13 13.79
C SER A 38 26.76 -1.70 14.32
N ALA A 39 26.13 -0.70 13.70
CA ALA A 39 24.79 -0.24 14.06
C ALA A 39 23.73 -1.33 13.89
N LEU A 40 23.80 -2.12 12.80
CA LEU A 40 22.90 -3.26 12.60
C LEU A 40 23.11 -4.34 13.67
N LYS A 41 24.36 -4.68 13.99
CA LYS A 41 24.67 -5.66 15.05
C LYS A 41 24.21 -5.18 16.42
N SER A 42 24.42 -3.90 16.75
CA SER A 42 23.94 -3.34 18.02
C SER A 42 22.41 -3.33 18.07
N ALA A 43 21.73 -2.98 16.98
CA ALA A 43 20.27 -3.04 16.90
C ALA A 43 19.73 -4.48 16.95
N GLU A 44 20.46 -5.47 16.44
CA GLU A 44 20.09 -6.88 16.63
C GLU A 44 20.27 -7.32 18.09
N SER A 45 21.31 -6.82 18.76
CA SER A 45 21.56 -7.14 20.18
C SER A 45 20.51 -6.58 21.13
N THR A 46 19.80 -5.49 20.77
CA THR A 46 18.71 -4.97 21.60
C THR A 46 17.52 -5.92 21.69
N LYS A 47 17.39 -6.90 20.77
CA LYS A 47 16.35 -7.94 20.88
C LYS A 47 16.50 -8.80 22.13
N ALA A 48 17.71 -8.94 22.65
CA ALA A 48 17.95 -9.64 23.92
C ALA A 48 17.47 -8.84 25.15
N LEU A 49 17.17 -7.54 24.99
CA LEU A 49 16.65 -6.68 26.04
C LEU A 49 15.11 -6.59 26.04
N LEU A 50 14.44 -7.26 25.10
CA LEU A 50 12.98 -7.33 25.07
C LEU A 50 12.50 -8.07 26.33
N THR A 51 11.48 -7.51 26.98
CA THR A 51 11.04 -7.95 28.31
C THR A 51 9.95 -9.00 28.26
N GLU A 52 9.06 -8.91 27.25
CA GLU A 52 7.88 -9.76 27.13
C GLU A 52 8.01 -10.75 25.99
N ASP A 53 7.44 -11.93 26.18
CA ASP A 53 7.31 -12.95 25.14
C ASP A 53 5.98 -12.81 24.40
N ALA A 54 6.00 -13.14 23.10
CA ALA A 54 4.77 -13.15 22.31
C ALA A 54 3.86 -14.32 22.72
N GLY A 55 2.56 -14.05 22.88
CA GLY A 55 1.58 -15.09 23.15
C GLY A 55 1.47 -16.09 22.00
N TYR A 56 1.05 -17.31 22.32
CA TYR A 56 0.73 -18.33 21.32
C TYR A 56 -0.22 -19.37 21.90
N MET A 57 -0.84 -20.13 21.00
CA MET A 57 -1.59 -21.32 21.32
C MET A 57 -1.15 -22.42 20.36
N GLU A 58 -0.80 -23.56 20.93
CA GLU A 58 -0.43 -24.76 20.19
C GLU A 58 -1.29 -25.92 20.67
N ALA A 59 -1.69 -26.80 19.75
CA ALA A 59 -2.48 -27.96 20.10
C ALA A 59 -1.55 -29.13 20.41
N GLU A 60 -1.81 -29.83 21.52
CA GLU A 60 -1.06 -31.02 21.90
C GLU A 60 -1.74 -32.29 21.35
N GLY A 61 -0.93 -33.23 20.84
CA GLY A 61 -1.39 -34.54 20.41
C GLY A 61 -2.37 -34.53 19.23
N MET A 62 -3.62 -34.96 19.47
CA MET A 62 -4.68 -35.07 18.45
C MET A 62 -5.63 -33.87 18.42
N GLU A 63 -5.43 -32.90 19.30
CA GLU A 63 -6.27 -31.71 19.37
C GLU A 63 -5.99 -30.76 18.20
N ARG A 64 -6.95 -29.88 17.91
CA ARG A 64 -6.81 -28.90 16.83
C ARG A 64 -7.15 -27.53 17.38
N THR A 65 -6.29 -26.56 17.12
CA THR A 65 -6.39 -25.20 17.68
C THR A 65 -7.76 -24.55 17.42
N TYR A 66 -8.35 -24.77 16.25
CA TYR A 66 -9.62 -24.14 15.87
C TYR A 66 -10.87 -24.71 16.56
N LYS A 67 -10.73 -25.77 17.37
CA LYS A 67 -11.83 -26.35 18.15
C LYS A 67 -11.94 -25.75 19.55
N PHE A 68 -10.90 -25.09 20.05
CA PHE A 68 -10.92 -24.49 21.38
C PHE A 68 -11.98 -23.39 21.46
N SER A 69 -12.81 -23.45 22.50
CA SER A 69 -13.79 -22.40 22.76
C SER A 69 -13.15 -21.25 23.54
N GLN A 70 -13.77 -20.08 23.49
CA GLN A 70 -13.34 -18.94 24.31
C GLN A 70 -13.42 -19.24 25.82
N ASP A 71 -14.34 -20.10 26.24
CA ASP A 71 -14.48 -20.48 27.65
C ASP A 71 -13.33 -21.40 28.12
N ASP A 72 -12.74 -22.19 27.21
CA ASP A 72 -11.57 -23.01 27.51
C ASP A 72 -10.33 -22.12 27.66
N ILE A 73 -10.15 -21.14 26.77
CA ILE A 73 -9.02 -20.19 26.80
C ILE A 73 -9.00 -19.42 28.12
N ILE A 74 -10.15 -18.97 28.61
CA ILE A 74 -10.25 -18.20 29.86
C ILE A 74 -9.81 -18.98 31.08
N LYS A 75 -10.00 -20.30 31.09
CA LYS A 75 -9.61 -21.13 32.23
C LYS A 75 -8.09 -21.25 32.34
N GLU A 76 -7.40 -21.22 31.20
CA GLU A 76 -5.95 -21.38 31.11
C GLU A 76 -5.18 -20.05 31.19
N VAL A 77 -5.85 -18.94 30.85
CA VAL A 77 -5.24 -17.62 30.82
C VAL A 77 -5.37 -16.93 32.19
N ASP A 78 -4.45 -16.01 32.49
CA ASP A 78 -4.45 -15.24 33.72
C ASP A 78 -5.72 -14.38 33.90
N ALA A 79 -6.03 -14.06 35.16
CA ALA A 79 -7.25 -13.33 35.51
C ALA A 79 -7.32 -11.93 34.90
N SER A 80 -6.19 -11.29 34.58
CA SER A 80 -6.19 -9.94 34.00
C SER A 80 -6.62 -9.99 32.54
N THR A 81 -6.08 -10.93 31.76
CA THR A 81 -6.46 -11.13 30.36
C THR A 81 -7.86 -11.74 30.24
N ALA A 82 -8.26 -12.63 31.16
CA ALA A 82 -9.61 -13.16 31.23
C ALA A 82 -10.68 -12.05 31.37
N ARG A 83 -10.40 -10.99 32.16
CA ARG A 83 -11.29 -9.82 32.32
C ARG A 83 -11.42 -8.97 31.06
N LYS A 84 -10.44 -9.02 30.15
CA LYS A 84 -10.48 -8.30 28.87
C LYS A 84 -11.50 -8.89 27.90
N ARG A 85 -11.96 -10.13 28.13
CA ARG A 85 -13.13 -10.68 27.45
C ARG A 85 -14.40 -10.13 28.09
N PHE A 86 -15.18 -9.40 27.32
CA PHE A 86 -16.49 -8.91 27.74
C PHE A 86 -17.44 -8.86 26.55
N ARG A 87 -18.74 -8.79 26.84
CA ARG A 87 -19.80 -8.65 25.85
C ARG A 87 -20.76 -7.55 26.28
N LEU A 88 -20.91 -6.54 25.44
CA LEU A 88 -21.91 -5.49 25.60
C LEU A 88 -23.12 -5.82 24.73
N LYS A 89 -24.27 -6.09 25.38
CA LYS A 89 -25.53 -6.34 24.69
C LYS A 89 -26.25 -5.02 24.44
N LEU A 90 -26.22 -4.56 23.19
CA LEU A 90 -26.79 -3.29 22.75
C LEU A 90 -27.73 -3.53 21.57
N ASP A 91 -28.96 -3.94 21.85
CA ASP A 91 -29.88 -4.43 20.81
C ASP A 91 -30.61 -3.30 20.05
N GLN A 92 -30.63 -2.10 20.60
CA GLN A 92 -31.50 -1.02 20.13
C GLN A 92 -30.93 -0.28 18.90
N TYR A 93 -29.62 0.01 18.88
CA TYR A 93 -29.01 0.96 17.94
C TYR A 93 -28.04 0.34 16.92
N GLY A 94 -27.91 -0.98 16.89
CA GLY A 94 -26.99 -1.66 15.99
C GLY A 94 -27.41 -1.67 14.50
N PRO A 95 -26.55 -2.19 13.59
CA PRO A 95 -25.25 -2.82 13.88
C PRO A 95 -24.17 -1.85 14.34
N TYR A 96 -23.23 -2.37 15.14
CA TYR A 96 -22.12 -1.59 15.69
C TYR A 96 -20.86 -1.73 14.86
N THR A 97 -20.24 -0.60 14.61
CA THR A 97 -18.85 -0.47 14.13
C THR A 97 -17.96 -0.14 15.32
N LEU A 98 -16.69 -0.55 15.28
CA LEU A 98 -15.72 -0.30 16.34
C LEU A 98 -14.36 0.12 15.79
N GLU A 99 -13.67 0.96 16.55
CA GLU A 99 -12.29 1.36 16.33
C GLU A 99 -11.59 1.48 17.68
N TYR A 100 -10.37 0.96 17.79
CA TYR A 100 -9.51 1.19 18.95
C TYR A 100 -8.62 2.41 18.71
N ALA A 101 -8.30 3.12 19.78
CA ALA A 101 -7.24 4.11 19.73
C ALA A 101 -5.91 3.42 19.37
N ARG A 102 -4.97 4.18 18.80
CA ARG A 102 -3.69 3.64 18.31
C ARG A 102 -2.85 2.98 19.42
N ASN A 103 -3.02 3.44 20.66
CA ASN A 103 -2.39 2.88 21.86
C ASN A 103 -3.13 1.66 22.44
N GLY A 104 -4.30 1.31 21.90
CA GLY A 104 -5.14 0.20 22.36
C GLY A 104 -5.94 0.45 23.64
N ARG A 105 -5.82 1.64 24.25
CA ARG A 105 -6.41 1.94 25.56
C ARG A 105 -7.90 2.26 25.50
N GLU A 106 -8.29 3.07 24.53
CA GLU A 106 -9.68 3.48 24.36
C GLU A 106 -10.37 2.76 23.21
N LEU A 107 -11.66 2.52 23.40
CA LEU A 107 -12.54 1.89 22.44
C LEU A 107 -13.65 2.88 22.05
N LEU A 108 -13.85 3.02 20.75
CA LEU A 108 -14.88 3.85 20.16
C LEU A 108 -15.86 2.99 19.38
N ILE A 109 -17.14 3.19 19.67
CA ILE A 109 -18.21 2.38 19.14
C ILE A 109 -19.24 3.28 18.47
N GLY A 110 -19.75 2.84 17.31
CA GLY A 110 -20.76 3.56 16.55
C GLY A 110 -21.85 2.62 16.06
N GLY A 111 -23.04 2.74 16.65
CA GLY A 111 -24.26 2.08 16.23
C GLY A 111 -24.90 2.77 15.04
N ARG A 112 -25.35 1.98 14.05
CA ARG A 112 -25.96 2.45 12.81
C ARG A 112 -27.11 3.44 13.00
N LYS A 113 -27.84 3.41 14.12
CA LYS A 113 -28.99 4.30 14.39
C LYS A 113 -28.63 5.59 15.15
N GLY A 114 -27.36 5.85 15.44
CA GLY A 114 -26.92 7.12 16.01
C GLY A 114 -26.34 7.05 17.42
N HIS A 115 -26.25 5.87 18.02
CA HIS A 115 -25.53 5.69 19.29
C HIS A 115 -24.03 5.70 19.04
N VAL A 116 -23.29 6.58 19.71
CA VAL A 116 -21.82 6.63 19.66
C VAL A 116 -21.31 6.68 21.10
N ALA A 117 -20.31 5.87 21.44
CA ALA A 117 -19.70 5.94 22.76
C ALA A 117 -18.18 5.73 22.70
N ALA A 118 -17.46 6.48 23.51
CA ALA A 118 -16.01 6.39 23.71
C ALA A 118 -15.74 6.07 25.18
N PHE A 119 -14.95 5.02 25.43
CA PHE A 119 -14.65 4.60 26.79
C PHE A 119 -13.31 3.86 26.89
N ASP A 120 -12.70 3.95 28.07
CA ASP A 120 -11.61 3.07 28.47
C ASP A 120 -12.21 1.69 28.76
N TRP A 121 -12.00 0.76 27.84
CA TRP A 121 -12.59 -0.57 27.89
C TRP A 121 -11.91 -1.49 28.89
N GLN A 122 -10.68 -1.17 29.33
CA GLN A 122 -9.95 -1.93 30.34
C GLN A 122 -10.40 -1.55 31.76
N LEU A 123 -10.60 -0.25 32.00
CA LEU A 123 -11.13 0.24 33.28
C LEU A 123 -12.65 0.20 33.36
N GLY A 124 -13.34 0.12 32.23
CA GLY A 124 -14.80 0.28 32.15
C GLY A 124 -15.26 1.72 32.42
N LYS A 125 -14.38 2.70 32.21
CA LYS A 125 -14.69 4.12 32.42
C LYS A 125 -15.22 4.73 31.12
N LEU A 126 -16.49 5.12 31.13
CA LEU A 126 -17.12 5.87 30.06
C LEU A 126 -16.61 7.31 30.05
N ASP A 127 -16.08 7.75 28.90
CA ASP A 127 -15.70 9.16 28.71
C ASP A 127 -16.82 9.93 28.02
N CYS A 128 -17.46 9.32 27.02
CA CYS A 128 -18.53 9.94 26.26
C CYS A 128 -19.58 8.94 25.79
N GLU A 129 -20.85 9.35 25.82
CA GLU A 129 -21.97 8.68 25.18
C GLU A 129 -22.89 9.70 24.51
N LEU A 130 -23.17 9.49 23.23
CA LEU A 130 -23.93 10.39 22.36
C LEU A 130 -25.05 9.64 21.65
N PHE A 131 -26.19 10.33 21.50
CA PHE A 131 -27.34 9.87 20.72
C PHE A 131 -27.62 10.90 19.61
N LEU A 132 -27.04 10.66 18.44
CA LEU A 132 -27.09 11.59 17.31
C LEU A 132 -28.41 11.55 16.54
N ASN A 133 -29.26 10.54 16.77
CA ASN A 133 -30.55 10.30 16.08
C ASN A 133 -30.46 10.28 14.54
N GLU A 134 -29.25 10.12 14.00
CA GLU A 134 -28.97 9.98 12.58
C GLU A 134 -28.18 8.71 12.31
N THR A 135 -28.12 8.31 11.04
CA THR A 135 -27.38 7.11 10.67
C THR A 135 -25.87 7.34 10.74
N VAL A 136 -25.19 6.56 11.57
CA VAL A 136 -23.73 6.54 11.64
C VAL A 136 -23.19 5.44 10.73
N HIS A 137 -22.19 5.77 9.92
CA HIS A 137 -21.58 4.84 8.97
C HIS A 137 -20.26 4.28 9.47
N ALA A 138 -19.40 5.15 10.00
CA ALA A 138 -18.09 4.79 10.49
C ALA A 138 -17.68 5.77 11.59
N VAL A 139 -16.79 5.30 12.46
CA VAL A 139 -16.19 6.11 13.51
C VAL A 139 -14.69 5.85 13.53
N GLN A 140 -13.89 6.89 13.78
CA GLN A 140 -12.44 6.81 13.75
C GLN A 140 -11.83 7.78 14.78
N PHE A 141 -10.96 7.29 15.66
CA PHE A 141 -10.09 8.16 16.45
C PHE A 141 -9.09 8.89 15.55
N LEU A 142 -8.73 10.10 15.93
CA LEU A 142 -7.70 10.89 15.24
C LEU A 142 -6.31 10.47 15.74
N HIS A 143 -5.47 11.43 16.16
CA HIS A 143 -4.13 11.13 16.67
C HIS A 143 -4.15 10.59 18.09
N ASN A 144 -5.06 11.10 18.91
CA ASN A 144 -5.22 10.77 20.32
C ASN A 144 -6.64 10.27 20.63
N ASP A 145 -6.84 9.85 21.87
CA ASP A 145 -8.15 9.64 22.48
C ASP A 145 -9.03 10.89 22.54
N GLN A 146 -8.40 12.07 22.54
CA GLN A 146 -9.10 13.34 22.76
C GLN A 146 -10.08 13.71 21.64
N TYR A 147 -9.88 13.20 20.44
CA TYR A 147 -10.68 13.59 19.29
C TYR A 147 -11.06 12.40 18.46
N PHE A 148 -12.31 12.39 18.01
CA PHE A 148 -12.80 11.37 17.11
C PHE A 148 -13.72 11.94 16.04
N ALA A 149 -13.67 11.32 14.87
CA ALA A 149 -14.50 11.65 13.73
C ALA A 149 -15.64 10.63 13.58
N VAL A 150 -16.85 11.13 13.36
CA VAL A 150 -18.06 10.33 13.09
C VAL A 150 -18.59 10.66 11.71
N ALA A 151 -18.70 9.65 10.86
CA ALA A 151 -19.37 9.77 9.57
C ALA A 151 -20.88 9.58 9.77
N GLN A 152 -21.62 10.70 9.80
CA GLN A 152 -23.08 10.69 9.91
C GLN A 152 -23.73 10.53 8.53
N LYS A 153 -25.04 10.79 8.44
CA LYS A 153 -25.84 10.58 7.22
C LYS A 153 -25.35 11.42 6.03
N LYS A 154 -24.95 12.67 6.27
CA LYS A 154 -24.55 13.59 5.18
C LYS A 154 -23.13 14.13 5.34
N TYR A 155 -22.75 14.56 6.54
CA TYR A 155 -21.44 15.15 6.78
C TYR A 155 -20.64 14.33 7.77
N THR A 156 -19.32 14.51 7.74
CA THR A 156 -18.44 14.01 8.79
C THR A 156 -18.32 15.07 9.88
N PHE A 157 -18.44 14.66 11.13
CA PHE A 157 -18.33 15.52 12.30
C PHE A 157 -17.11 15.11 13.13
N ILE A 158 -16.48 16.08 13.77
CA ILE A 158 -15.38 15.85 14.72
C ILE A 158 -15.88 16.26 16.11
N TYR A 159 -15.63 15.39 17.07
CA TYR A 159 -16.00 15.57 18.47
C TYR A 159 -14.76 15.60 19.36
N ASP A 160 -14.91 16.27 20.50
CA ASP A 160 -13.99 16.23 21.63
C ASP A 160 -14.21 14.97 22.49
N LYS A 161 -13.29 14.68 23.41
CA LYS A 161 -13.35 13.57 24.37
C LYS A 161 -14.65 13.53 25.17
N THR A 162 -15.17 14.71 25.49
CA THR A 162 -16.43 14.89 26.22
C THR A 162 -17.67 14.64 25.36
N GLY A 163 -17.52 14.58 24.04
CA GLY A 163 -18.62 14.47 23.08
C GLY A 163 -19.16 15.80 22.57
N MET A 164 -18.50 16.92 22.90
CA MET A 164 -18.84 18.20 22.31
C MET A 164 -18.47 18.21 20.81
N GLU A 165 -19.41 18.63 19.96
CA GLU A 165 -19.16 18.81 18.54
C GLU A 165 -18.19 19.99 18.32
N LEU A 166 -17.06 19.73 17.66
CA LEU A 166 -16.07 20.74 17.32
C LEU A 166 -16.27 21.26 15.89
N HIS A 167 -16.38 20.32 14.94
CA HIS A 167 -16.43 20.66 13.52
C HIS A 167 -17.45 19.84 12.75
N ARG A 168 -18.15 20.53 11.85
CA ARG A 168 -18.95 19.93 10.78
C ARG A 168 -18.24 20.09 9.44
N LEU A 169 -17.70 18.99 8.89
CA LEU A 169 -16.93 19.00 7.65
C LEU A 169 -17.87 19.02 6.43
N GLN A 170 -18.20 20.22 5.94
CA GLN A 170 -19.15 20.41 4.82
C GLN A 170 -18.67 19.81 3.50
N GLN A 171 -17.36 19.71 3.30
CA GLN A 171 -16.77 19.15 2.08
C GLN A 171 -16.87 17.62 2.03
N HIS A 172 -17.03 16.96 3.17
CA HIS A 172 -17.03 15.50 3.31
C HIS A 172 -18.46 14.97 3.25
N ILE A 173 -19.00 14.92 2.02
CA ILE A 173 -20.39 14.58 1.75
C ILE A 173 -20.56 13.07 1.58
N ASP A 174 -21.52 12.49 2.30
CA ASP A 174 -21.97 11.09 2.24
C ASP A 174 -20.80 10.11 2.31
N CYS A 175 -19.97 10.32 3.34
CA CYS A 175 -18.82 9.48 3.66
C CYS A 175 -19.31 8.24 4.40
N THR A 176 -18.88 7.07 3.97
CA THR A 176 -19.22 5.80 4.61
C THR A 176 -18.03 5.16 5.30
N LEU A 177 -16.82 5.61 4.98
CA LEU A 177 -15.55 5.05 5.42
C LEU A 177 -14.65 6.20 5.89
N LEU A 178 -14.05 6.02 7.07
CA LEU A 178 -13.07 6.92 7.66
C LEU A 178 -11.81 6.13 7.99
N ASP A 179 -10.65 6.76 7.83
CA ASP A 179 -9.38 6.25 8.32
C ASP A 179 -8.47 7.46 8.61
N PHE A 180 -7.56 7.33 9.56
CA PHE A 180 -6.67 8.41 9.98
C PHE A 180 -5.20 8.05 9.79
N LEU A 181 -4.44 8.95 9.18
CA LEU A 181 -3.00 8.82 8.96
C LEU A 181 -2.24 9.59 10.07
N PRO A 182 -1.73 8.90 11.11
CA PRO A 182 -1.29 9.57 12.33
C PRO A 182 -0.04 10.44 12.15
N TYR A 183 0.96 9.99 11.41
CA TYR A 183 2.20 10.78 11.22
C TYR A 183 2.02 12.00 10.31
N HIS A 184 0.99 12.01 9.47
CA HIS A 184 0.69 13.10 8.54
C HIS A 184 -0.43 14.00 9.07
N MET A 185 -1.13 13.61 10.15
CA MET A 185 -2.32 14.25 10.70
C MET A 185 -3.46 14.41 9.67
N LEU A 186 -3.64 13.42 8.79
CA LEU A 186 -4.67 13.45 7.74
C LEU A 186 -5.83 12.53 8.07
N LEU A 187 -7.03 13.09 8.11
CA LEU A 187 -8.28 12.35 8.05
C LEU A 187 -8.60 12.03 6.59
N VAL A 188 -8.72 10.74 6.28
CA VAL A 188 -9.10 10.26 4.97
C VAL A 188 -10.55 9.81 4.99
N THR A 189 -11.32 10.30 4.02
CA THR A 189 -12.72 9.92 3.90
C THR A 189 -13.02 9.40 2.51
N ALA A 190 -13.84 8.34 2.45
CA ALA A 190 -14.40 7.83 1.21
C ALA A 190 -15.85 7.39 1.44
N GLY A 191 -16.63 7.29 0.37
CA GLY A 191 -18.00 6.81 0.47
C GLY A 191 -18.71 6.67 -0.86
N ASN A 192 -19.98 7.05 -0.87
CA ASN A 192 -20.88 6.86 -2.01
C ASN A 192 -20.57 7.81 -3.16
N THR A 193 -19.98 8.98 -2.88
CA THR A 193 -19.71 10.04 -3.86
C THR A 193 -18.59 9.71 -4.85
N SER A 194 -17.89 8.57 -4.72
CA SER A 194 -16.73 8.20 -5.56
C SER A 194 -15.55 9.18 -5.50
N HIS A 195 -15.49 9.94 -4.41
CA HIS A 195 -14.40 10.85 -4.08
C HIS A 195 -13.61 10.29 -2.89
N LEU A 196 -12.30 10.46 -2.96
CA LEU A 196 -11.38 10.24 -1.86
C LEU A 196 -10.85 11.61 -1.43
N LYS A 197 -11.11 11.98 -0.18
CA LYS A 197 -10.71 13.28 0.36
C LYS A 197 -9.68 13.11 1.47
N TYR A 198 -8.65 13.93 1.43
CA TYR A 198 -7.63 14.05 2.47
C TYR A 198 -7.82 15.40 3.14
N HIS A 199 -8.13 15.38 4.43
CA HIS A 199 -8.34 16.57 5.24
C HIS A 199 -7.27 16.62 6.33
N ASP A 200 -6.59 17.75 6.42
CA ASP A 200 -5.59 17.98 7.44
C ASP A 200 -6.26 18.41 8.73
N VAL A 201 -6.17 17.58 9.76
CA VAL A 201 -6.83 17.83 11.05
C VAL A 201 -6.12 18.94 11.81
N SER A 202 -4.82 19.12 11.60
CA SER A 202 -4.04 20.12 12.33
C SER A 202 -4.23 21.55 11.80
N THR A 203 -4.35 21.71 10.48
CA THR A 203 -4.56 23.02 9.85
C THR A 203 -6.04 23.29 9.53
N GLY A 204 -6.86 22.24 9.44
CA GLY A 204 -8.27 22.32 9.02
C GLY A 204 -8.45 22.44 7.50
N GLU A 205 -7.38 22.26 6.71
CA GLU A 205 -7.42 22.44 5.27
C GLU A 205 -7.70 21.12 4.52
N LEU A 206 -8.43 21.24 3.40
CA LEU A 206 -8.59 20.12 2.47
C LEU A 206 -7.38 20.02 1.55
N VAL A 207 -6.55 19.01 1.79
CA VAL A 207 -5.30 18.78 1.06
C VAL A 207 -5.57 18.29 -0.36
N ALA A 208 -6.46 17.31 -0.51
CA ALA A 208 -6.73 16.70 -1.81
C ALA A 208 -8.17 16.19 -1.92
N ASP A 209 -8.77 16.41 -3.09
CA ASP A 209 -10.06 15.85 -3.50
C ASP A 209 -9.87 15.04 -4.78
N LEU A 210 -9.75 13.71 -4.63
CA LEU A 210 -9.39 12.79 -5.71
C LEU A 210 -10.61 12.02 -6.21
N ARG A 211 -10.87 12.09 -7.53
CA ARG A 211 -11.96 11.35 -8.17
C ARG A 211 -11.54 9.92 -8.48
N THR A 212 -12.20 8.93 -7.87
CA THR A 212 -11.87 7.52 -8.11
C THR A 212 -12.33 7.03 -9.49
N LYS A 213 -13.44 7.59 -10.00
CA LYS A 213 -14.07 7.24 -11.31
C LYS A 213 -14.52 5.79 -11.44
N LEU A 214 -14.67 5.07 -10.32
CA LEU A 214 -15.06 3.65 -10.30
C LEU A 214 -16.37 3.39 -9.53
N GLY A 215 -17.13 4.45 -9.23
CA GLY A 215 -18.37 4.39 -8.46
C GLY A 215 -18.13 4.44 -6.95
N PRO A 216 -19.12 4.02 -6.14
CA PRO A 216 -19.05 4.10 -4.69
C PRO A 216 -17.96 3.18 -4.13
N THR A 217 -17.26 3.67 -3.12
CA THR A 217 -16.15 2.95 -2.48
C THR A 217 -16.72 2.01 -1.43
N GLN A 218 -16.43 0.72 -1.53
CA GLN A 218 -17.02 -0.31 -0.66
C GLN A 218 -16.16 -0.61 0.56
N SER A 219 -14.83 -0.51 0.41
CA SER A 219 -13.86 -0.76 1.47
C SER A 219 -12.67 0.18 1.35
N MET A 220 -12.07 0.51 2.48
CA MET A 220 -10.93 1.42 2.57
C MET A 220 -10.02 0.97 3.70
N ARG A 221 -8.71 0.97 3.46
CA ARG A 221 -7.72 0.75 4.52
C ARG A 221 -6.41 1.47 4.20
N LYS A 222 -5.81 2.12 5.18
CA LYS A 222 -4.44 2.65 5.08
C LYS A 222 -3.40 1.54 5.09
N ASN A 223 -2.30 1.76 4.40
CA ASN A 223 -1.07 1.02 4.64
C ASN A 223 -0.25 1.71 5.74
N PRO A 224 -0.04 1.07 6.91
CA PRO A 224 0.70 1.68 8.02
C PRO A 224 2.15 2.04 7.67
N TRP A 225 2.78 1.31 6.74
CA TRP A 225 4.18 1.52 6.34
C TRP A 225 4.40 2.80 5.51
N ASN A 226 3.53 3.07 4.55
CA ASN A 226 3.76 4.14 3.56
C ASN A 226 2.63 5.18 3.46
N ALA A 227 1.59 5.06 4.29
CA ALA A 227 0.42 5.94 4.34
C ALA A 227 -0.41 6.00 3.03
N VAL A 228 -0.17 5.10 2.07
CA VAL A 228 -0.98 4.97 0.86
C VAL A 228 -2.32 4.35 1.20
N MET A 229 -3.40 4.89 0.63
CA MET A 229 -4.76 4.43 0.88
C MET A 229 -5.16 3.36 -0.14
N HIS A 230 -5.62 2.22 0.33
CA HIS A 230 -6.13 1.14 -0.50
C HIS A 230 -7.66 1.23 -0.52
N LEU A 231 -8.23 1.44 -1.71
CA LEU A 231 -9.68 1.52 -1.91
C LEU A 231 -10.19 0.32 -2.70
N GLY A 232 -11.24 -0.31 -2.19
CA GLY A 232 -11.96 -1.38 -2.85
C GLY A 232 -13.24 -0.88 -3.52
N HIS A 233 -13.41 -1.21 -4.80
CA HIS A 233 -14.53 -0.74 -5.63
C HIS A 233 -15.54 -1.85 -5.94
N GLY A 234 -16.71 -1.45 -6.45
CA GLY A 234 -17.78 -2.36 -6.85
C GLY A 234 -17.42 -3.29 -8.02
N ASN A 235 -16.43 -2.94 -8.84
CA ASN A 235 -15.98 -3.73 -9.98
C ASN A 235 -14.91 -4.80 -9.63
N GLY A 236 -14.62 -4.99 -8.34
CA GLY A 236 -13.59 -5.93 -7.87
C GLY A 236 -12.15 -5.43 -7.99
N GLN A 237 -11.96 -4.15 -8.33
CA GLN A 237 -10.65 -3.52 -8.34
C GLN A 237 -10.30 -2.95 -6.97
N VAL A 238 -9.02 -3.11 -6.63
CA VAL A 238 -8.37 -2.38 -5.54
C VAL A 238 -7.46 -1.33 -6.15
N THR A 239 -7.60 -0.09 -5.72
CA THR A 239 -6.77 1.02 -6.20
C THR A 239 -6.00 1.65 -5.06
N LEU A 240 -4.72 1.96 -5.29
CA LEU A 240 -3.82 2.57 -4.32
C LEU A 240 -3.71 4.08 -4.60
N TRP A 241 -3.85 4.90 -3.56
CA TRP A 241 -3.92 6.36 -3.67
C TRP A 241 -2.95 7.08 -2.74
N ALA A 242 -2.35 8.14 -3.26
CA ALA A 242 -1.62 9.14 -2.51
C ALA A 242 -2.18 10.54 -2.85
N PRO A 243 -2.15 11.50 -1.92
CA PRO A 243 -2.68 12.85 -2.14
C PRO A 243 -1.95 13.60 -3.25
N SER A 244 -0.67 13.30 -3.52
CA SER A 244 0.14 14.01 -4.51
C SER A 244 -0.27 13.76 -5.97
N MET A 245 -1.07 12.73 -6.25
CA MET A 245 -1.45 12.37 -7.62
C MET A 245 -2.97 12.28 -7.79
N PRO A 246 -3.57 12.93 -8.81
CA PRO A 246 -5.00 12.84 -9.09
C PRO A 246 -5.44 11.50 -9.68
N THR A 247 -4.49 10.63 -10.01
CA THR A 247 -4.70 9.30 -10.55
C THR A 247 -4.22 8.26 -9.55
N PRO A 248 -4.83 7.06 -9.50
CA PRO A 248 -4.35 6.02 -8.60
C PRO A 248 -2.95 5.59 -8.98
N LEU A 249 -2.11 5.36 -7.97
CA LEU A 249 -0.73 4.89 -8.11
C LEU A 249 -0.69 3.50 -8.76
N VAL A 250 -1.60 2.63 -8.32
CA VAL A 250 -1.73 1.24 -8.80
C VAL A 250 -3.20 0.87 -8.88
N LYS A 251 -3.56 0.06 -9.89
CA LYS A 251 -4.86 -0.60 -10.00
C LYS A 251 -4.65 -2.11 -10.05
N ILE A 252 -5.28 -2.83 -9.12
CA ILE A 252 -5.17 -4.28 -8.96
C ILE A 252 -6.54 -4.88 -9.20
N GLN A 253 -6.67 -5.83 -10.14
CA GLN A 253 -7.90 -6.60 -10.29
C GLN A 253 -7.89 -7.74 -9.27
N ALA A 254 -8.49 -7.51 -8.11
CA ALA A 254 -8.40 -8.46 -6.99
C ALA A 254 -9.47 -9.55 -7.10
N CYS A 255 -10.73 -9.16 -7.28
CA CYS A 255 -11.89 -10.05 -7.25
C CYS A 255 -12.73 -9.90 -8.52
N ARG A 256 -13.67 -10.83 -8.74
CA ARG A 256 -14.62 -10.77 -9.87
C ARG A 256 -15.90 -9.98 -9.53
N GLY A 257 -16.16 -9.73 -8.25
CA GLY A 257 -17.26 -8.90 -7.75
C GLY A 257 -16.77 -7.81 -6.79
N PRO A 258 -17.69 -7.04 -6.18
CA PRO A 258 -17.35 -5.95 -5.26
C PRO A 258 -16.36 -6.36 -4.16
N VAL A 259 -15.37 -5.50 -3.90
CA VAL A 259 -14.43 -5.70 -2.79
C VAL A 259 -15.09 -5.30 -1.48
N ARG A 260 -15.41 -6.27 -0.63
CA ARG A 260 -16.17 -6.07 0.60
C ARG A 260 -15.32 -5.60 1.77
N ALA A 261 -14.12 -6.15 1.91
CA ALA A 261 -13.19 -5.71 2.95
C ALA A 261 -11.72 -5.82 2.49
N LEU A 262 -10.89 -5.02 3.17
CA LEU A 262 -9.47 -4.88 2.92
C LEU A 262 -8.75 -4.81 4.26
N ALA A 263 -7.64 -5.54 4.38
CA ALA A 263 -6.69 -5.40 5.48
C ALA A 263 -5.27 -5.32 4.92
N VAL A 264 -4.42 -4.50 5.55
CA VAL A 264 -3.02 -4.33 5.17
C VAL A 264 -2.17 -4.64 6.38
N SER A 265 -1.09 -5.40 6.16
CA SER A 265 -0.12 -5.74 7.20
C SER A 265 0.62 -4.48 7.67
N ARG A 266 0.99 -4.41 8.96
CA ARG A 266 1.76 -3.30 9.54
C ARG A 266 3.08 -3.03 8.80
N ASP A 267 3.75 -4.09 8.34
CA ASP A 267 4.96 -4.03 7.51
C ASP A 267 4.73 -3.45 6.10
N GLY A 268 3.47 -3.31 5.68
CA GLY A 268 3.09 -2.87 4.34
C GLY A 268 3.47 -3.82 3.21
N ARG A 269 3.82 -5.08 3.53
CA ARG A 269 4.22 -6.10 2.55
C ARG A 269 3.04 -6.85 1.94
N TYR A 270 2.01 -7.08 2.72
CA TYR A 270 0.87 -7.91 2.33
C TYR A 270 -0.45 -7.19 2.51
N MET A 271 -1.41 -7.54 1.65
CA MET A 271 -2.79 -7.09 1.70
C MET A 271 -3.73 -8.30 1.59
N ALA A 272 -4.69 -8.40 2.51
CA ALA A 272 -5.80 -9.34 2.39
C ALA A 272 -7.02 -8.63 1.78
N VAL A 273 -7.65 -9.29 0.82
CA VAL A 273 -8.80 -8.75 0.08
C VAL A 273 -9.92 -9.78 0.08
N SER A 274 -11.12 -9.39 0.51
CA SER A 274 -12.32 -10.21 0.37
C SER A 274 -13.26 -9.64 -0.68
N GLY A 275 -13.77 -10.53 -1.53
CA GLY A 275 -14.76 -10.19 -2.55
C GLY A 275 -16.15 -10.71 -2.19
N ALA A 276 -17.17 -10.11 -2.82
CA ALA A 276 -18.53 -10.66 -2.86
C ALA A 276 -18.59 -12.02 -3.59
N ASP A 277 -17.53 -12.37 -4.34
CA ASP A 277 -17.34 -13.67 -5.00
C ASP A 277 -16.93 -14.79 -4.02
N LYS A 278 -17.00 -14.54 -2.70
CA LYS A 278 -16.67 -15.49 -1.63
C LYS A 278 -15.20 -15.95 -1.66
N THR A 279 -14.34 -15.15 -2.29
CA THR A 279 -12.90 -15.38 -2.30
C THR A 279 -12.21 -14.43 -1.34
N LEU A 280 -11.25 -14.97 -0.59
CA LEU A 280 -10.29 -14.22 0.21
C LEU A 280 -8.92 -14.40 -0.45
N LYS A 281 -8.32 -13.32 -0.93
CA LYS A 281 -7.01 -13.35 -1.60
C LYS A 281 -6.00 -12.55 -0.82
N ILE A 282 -4.80 -13.10 -0.71
CA ILE A 282 -3.65 -12.44 -0.11
C ILE A 282 -2.72 -12.01 -1.23
N TRP A 283 -2.34 -10.75 -1.20
CA TRP A 283 -1.53 -10.09 -2.20
C TRP A 283 -0.21 -9.64 -1.60
N ASP A 284 0.88 -9.85 -2.33
CA ASP A 284 2.16 -9.19 -2.07
C ASP A 284 2.10 -7.79 -2.71
N ILE A 285 2.18 -6.74 -1.90
CA ILE A 285 2.07 -5.34 -2.33
C ILE A 285 3.33 -4.90 -3.09
N ARG A 286 4.48 -5.54 -2.88
CA ARG A 286 5.74 -5.14 -3.54
C ARG A 286 5.81 -5.67 -4.96
N LYS A 287 5.27 -6.88 -5.18
CA LYS A 287 5.23 -7.53 -6.50
C LYS A 287 3.90 -7.36 -7.23
N TYR A 288 2.83 -7.04 -6.50
CA TYR A 288 1.45 -7.00 -6.99
C TYR A 288 0.96 -8.36 -7.52
N ASP A 289 1.36 -9.44 -6.84
CA ASP A 289 0.98 -10.82 -7.18
C ASP A 289 0.19 -11.48 -6.04
N VAL A 290 -0.63 -12.46 -6.38
CA VAL A 290 -1.39 -13.27 -5.41
C VAL A 290 -0.48 -14.31 -4.77
N VAL A 291 -0.43 -14.32 -3.45
CA VAL A 291 0.31 -15.30 -2.64
C VAL A 291 -0.56 -16.51 -2.33
N GLY A 292 -1.79 -16.26 -1.87
CA GLY A 292 -2.74 -17.29 -1.44
C GLY A 292 -4.17 -16.91 -1.76
N SER A 293 -5.01 -17.93 -1.99
CA SER A 293 -6.45 -17.76 -2.25
C SER A 293 -7.23 -18.77 -1.44
N TYR A 294 -8.21 -18.27 -0.69
CA TYR A 294 -9.07 -19.01 0.22
C TYR A 294 -10.53 -18.80 -0.16
N TYR A 295 -11.36 -19.77 0.17
CA TYR A 295 -12.80 -19.70 -0.01
C TYR A 295 -13.49 -19.49 1.33
N THR A 296 -14.41 -18.54 1.39
CA THR A 296 -15.28 -18.32 2.55
C THR A 296 -16.69 -18.79 2.22
N PRO A 297 -17.39 -19.55 3.09
CA PRO A 297 -18.72 -20.08 2.74
C PRO A 297 -19.75 -18.98 2.41
N THR A 298 -19.66 -17.86 3.12
CA THR A 298 -20.39 -16.62 2.83
C THR A 298 -19.41 -15.49 2.53
N GLN A 299 -19.95 -14.35 2.11
CA GLN A 299 -19.15 -13.16 1.82
C GLN A 299 -18.53 -12.64 3.12
N ALA A 300 -17.22 -12.42 3.14
CA ALA A 300 -16.58 -11.80 4.31
C ALA A 300 -16.87 -10.29 4.33
N ASN A 301 -17.52 -9.84 5.40
CA ASN A 301 -17.92 -8.44 5.60
C ASN A 301 -16.76 -7.58 6.08
N THR A 302 -15.82 -8.17 6.82
CA THR A 302 -14.73 -7.44 7.48
C THR A 302 -13.48 -8.30 7.51
N LEU A 303 -12.34 -7.62 7.43
CA LEU A 303 -11.01 -8.17 7.52
C LEU A 303 -10.17 -7.25 8.39
N ASP A 304 -9.32 -7.82 9.23
CA ASP A 304 -8.29 -7.07 9.93
C ASP A 304 -7.02 -7.89 10.07
N LEU A 305 -5.88 -7.21 10.06
CA LEU A 305 -4.57 -7.82 10.28
C LEU A 305 -4.02 -7.28 11.59
N SER A 306 -3.63 -8.20 12.45
CA SER A 306 -2.95 -7.91 13.72
C SER A 306 -1.51 -7.47 13.49
N ASP A 307 -0.86 -6.99 14.55
CA ASP A 307 0.53 -6.55 14.53
C ASP A 307 1.48 -7.71 14.19
N THR A 308 1.23 -8.90 14.73
CA THR A 308 2.03 -10.12 14.51
C THR A 308 1.74 -10.82 13.18
N GLY A 309 0.68 -10.42 12.48
CA GLY A 309 0.29 -10.96 11.17
C GLY A 309 -0.79 -12.05 11.19
N LEU A 310 -1.49 -12.27 12.31
CA LEU A 310 -2.78 -12.97 12.30
C LEU A 310 -3.83 -12.19 11.50
N LEU A 311 -4.58 -12.90 10.65
CA LEU A 311 -5.66 -12.37 9.84
C LEU A 311 -7.01 -12.76 10.45
N SER A 312 -7.84 -11.79 10.80
CA SER A 312 -9.24 -12.01 11.17
C SER A 312 -10.14 -11.88 9.95
N VAL A 313 -11.09 -12.81 9.83
CA VAL A 313 -12.07 -12.85 8.74
C VAL A 313 -13.46 -13.00 9.35
N GLY A 314 -14.26 -11.93 9.30
CA GLY A 314 -15.65 -11.94 9.73
C GLY A 314 -16.58 -12.22 8.56
N TRP A 315 -17.25 -13.37 8.56
CA TRP A 315 -18.20 -13.76 7.52
C TRP A 315 -19.50 -14.31 8.14
N GLY A 316 -20.63 -13.67 7.83
CA GLY A 316 -21.90 -13.99 8.48
C GLY A 316 -21.82 -13.85 10.01
N PRO A 317 -22.14 -14.91 10.78
CA PRO A 317 -21.97 -14.93 12.25
C PRO A 317 -20.59 -15.40 12.71
N HIS A 318 -19.74 -15.91 11.80
CA HIS A 318 -18.47 -16.52 12.14
C HIS A 318 -17.32 -15.51 12.06
N VAL A 319 -16.41 -15.63 13.03
CA VAL A 319 -15.10 -14.98 13.00
C VAL A 319 -14.06 -16.09 12.93
N THR A 320 -13.31 -16.13 11.85
CA THR A 320 -12.24 -17.12 11.66
C THR A 320 -10.90 -16.41 11.63
N ILE A 321 -9.95 -16.89 12.42
CA ILE A 321 -8.62 -16.32 12.57
C ILE A 321 -7.61 -17.26 11.93
N TRP A 322 -6.64 -16.68 11.26
CA TRP A 322 -5.72 -17.35 10.36
C TRP A 322 -4.28 -16.93 10.70
N LYS A 323 -3.41 -17.90 11.01
CA LYS A 323 -2.00 -17.68 11.39
C LYS A 323 -1.07 -17.96 10.21
N ASP A 324 -0.01 -17.16 10.04
CA ASP A 324 1.04 -17.33 9.02
C ASP A 324 0.59 -17.38 7.55
N VAL A 325 -0.60 -16.85 7.26
CA VAL A 325 -1.17 -16.90 5.90
C VAL A 325 -0.49 -15.92 4.94
N LEU A 326 0.30 -15.00 5.48
CA LEU A 326 1.13 -14.06 4.71
C LEU A 326 2.37 -14.74 4.13
N LYS A 327 2.85 -15.83 4.76
CA LYS A 327 4.08 -16.54 4.37
C LYS A 327 3.77 -17.79 3.56
N GLU A 328 2.83 -18.61 4.04
CA GLU A 328 2.54 -19.94 3.50
C GLU A 328 1.03 -20.17 3.32
N ASN A 329 0.69 -21.14 2.48
CA ASN A 329 -0.70 -21.51 2.26
C ASN A 329 -1.18 -22.47 3.35
N GLN A 330 -2.02 -21.96 4.26
CA GLN A 330 -2.53 -22.71 5.40
C GLN A 330 -3.76 -23.56 5.05
N LYS A 331 -3.87 -24.76 5.63
CA LYS A 331 -5.00 -25.67 5.38
C LYS A 331 -6.14 -25.49 6.39
N SER A 332 -5.83 -25.08 7.60
CA SER A 332 -6.78 -24.92 8.69
C SER A 332 -6.66 -23.54 9.33
N PRO A 333 -7.76 -22.98 9.82
CA PRO A 333 -7.72 -21.75 10.60
C PRO A 333 -7.01 -22.00 11.93
N TYR A 334 -6.50 -20.91 12.52
CA TYR A 334 -5.92 -20.90 13.85
C TYR A 334 -7.00 -21.06 14.91
N MET A 335 -8.07 -20.26 14.81
CA MET A 335 -9.18 -20.23 15.76
C MET A 335 -10.48 -19.89 15.04
N ASN A 336 -11.60 -20.44 15.49
CA ASN A 336 -12.92 -20.11 15.00
C ASN A 336 -13.84 -19.73 16.16
N HIS A 337 -14.57 -18.63 16.02
CA HIS A 337 -15.60 -18.22 16.95
C HIS A 337 -16.94 -18.01 16.23
N ASN A 338 -18.04 -18.30 16.91
CA ASN A 338 -19.39 -18.18 16.35
C ASN A 338 -20.26 -17.27 17.21
N ILE A 339 -20.64 -16.12 16.66
CA ILE A 339 -21.53 -15.16 17.32
C ILE A 339 -22.97 -15.49 16.91
N SER A 340 -23.58 -16.42 17.66
CA SER A 340 -24.91 -16.94 17.36
C SER A 340 -25.97 -15.83 17.29
N GLY A 341 -26.78 -15.83 16.23
CA GLY A 341 -27.92 -14.94 16.05
C GLY A 341 -27.57 -13.50 15.64
N SER A 342 -26.31 -13.18 15.33
CA SER A 342 -25.89 -11.85 14.86
C SER A 342 -24.94 -11.95 13.68
N GLN A 343 -24.96 -10.94 12.81
CA GLN A 343 -23.96 -10.81 11.75
C GLN A 343 -22.84 -9.89 12.22
N VAL A 344 -21.60 -10.30 11.94
CA VAL A 344 -20.40 -9.52 12.21
C VAL A 344 -20.30 -8.40 11.19
N GLN A 345 -20.18 -7.17 11.70
CA GLN A 345 -20.07 -5.96 10.91
C GLN A 345 -18.61 -5.50 10.80
N THR A 346 -17.88 -5.49 11.92
CA THR A 346 -16.47 -5.07 11.98
C THR A 346 -15.68 -5.94 12.93
N THR A 347 -14.46 -6.29 12.56
CA THR A 347 -13.46 -6.89 13.45
C THR A 347 -12.25 -5.96 13.51
N ARG A 348 -11.73 -5.66 14.69
CA ARG A 348 -10.46 -4.95 14.85
C ARG A 348 -9.64 -5.56 15.97
N PHE A 349 -8.37 -5.83 15.70
CA PHE A 349 -7.41 -6.22 16.73
C PHE A 349 -7.12 -5.03 17.64
N VAL A 350 -6.93 -5.33 18.91
CA VAL A 350 -6.43 -4.36 19.88
C VAL A 350 -4.92 -4.23 19.67
N PRO A 351 -4.39 -3.02 19.44
CA PRO A 351 -2.94 -2.81 19.40
C PRO A 351 -2.28 -3.28 20.71
N PHE A 352 -1.14 -3.96 20.60
CA PHE A 352 -0.32 -4.43 21.74
C PHE A 352 -0.96 -5.48 22.67
N GLU A 353 -2.19 -5.91 22.44
CA GLU A 353 -2.84 -6.92 23.27
C GLU A 353 -3.41 -8.07 22.44
N ASP A 354 -3.46 -9.26 23.06
CA ASP A 354 -3.97 -10.49 22.47
C ASP A 354 -5.51 -10.55 22.45
N VAL A 355 -6.13 -9.50 21.90
CA VAL A 355 -7.57 -9.29 21.92
C VAL A 355 -8.09 -8.83 20.55
N LEU A 356 -9.28 -9.31 20.18
CA LEU A 356 -10.01 -8.89 19.00
C LEU A 356 -11.41 -8.39 19.37
N GLY A 357 -11.67 -7.13 19.08
CA GLY A 357 -13.00 -6.55 19.15
C GLY A 357 -13.84 -6.95 17.94
N CYS A 358 -15.04 -7.45 18.20
CA CYS A 358 -16.03 -7.86 17.21
C CYS A 358 -17.32 -7.05 17.39
N GLY A 359 -17.66 -6.25 16.39
CA GLY A 359 -18.87 -5.44 16.32
C GLY A 359 -19.91 -6.17 15.51
N HIS A 360 -21.09 -6.36 16.09
CA HIS A 360 -22.17 -7.11 15.49
C HIS A 360 -23.50 -6.38 15.64
N LYS A 361 -24.58 -6.99 15.12
CA LYS A 361 -25.92 -6.38 15.17
C LYS A 361 -26.38 -6.04 16.59
N ASN A 362 -26.16 -6.97 17.53
CA ASN A 362 -26.68 -6.89 18.90
C ASN A 362 -25.69 -6.25 19.91
N GLY A 363 -24.68 -5.52 19.45
CA GLY A 363 -23.63 -4.94 20.30
C GLY A 363 -22.22 -5.40 19.95
N ILE A 364 -21.38 -5.60 20.97
CA ILE A 364 -19.93 -5.80 20.82
C ILE A 364 -19.46 -6.96 21.71
N GLU A 365 -18.51 -7.72 21.20
CA GLU A 365 -17.84 -8.82 21.89
C GLU A 365 -16.32 -8.68 21.76
N SER A 366 -15.61 -8.79 22.87
CA SER A 366 -14.14 -8.82 22.93
C SER A 366 -13.69 -10.27 23.07
N LEU A 367 -12.85 -10.75 22.15
CA LEU A 367 -12.35 -12.13 22.08
C LEU A 367 -10.87 -12.18 22.42
N ILE A 368 -10.45 -13.20 23.17
CA ILE A 368 -9.02 -13.43 23.45
C ILE A 368 -8.43 -14.25 22.31
N ILE A 369 -7.34 -13.77 21.72
CA ILE A 369 -6.62 -14.43 20.64
C ILE A 369 -5.13 -14.39 20.98
N PRO A 370 -4.59 -15.49 21.53
CA PRO A 370 -3.17 -15.56 21.86
C PRO A 370 -2.29 -15.36 20.62
N GLY A 371 -1.32 -14.46 20.73
CA GLY A 371 -0.35 -14.12 19.69
C GLY A 371 -0.80 -13.09 18.66
N ALA A 372 -1.78 -12.24 18.98
CA ALA A 372 -2.26 -11.17 18.11
C ALA A 372 -1.59 -9.82 18.37
N GLY A 373 -1.26 -9.49 19.61
CA GLY A 373 -0.62 -8.25 19.98
C GLY A 373 0.89 -8.29 19.81
N GLU A 374 1.49 -7.15 19.47
CA GLU A 374 2.93 -6.96 19.65
C GLU A 374 3.23 -6.84 21.15
N ALA A 375 3.88 -7.84 21.73
CA ALA A 375 4.15 -7.88 23.17
C ALA A 375 5.10 -6.75 23.63
N ASN A 376 6.06 -6.37 22.80
CA ASN A 376 7.06 -5.35 23.11
C ASN A 376 6.79 -4.08 22.33
N PHE A 377 6.19 -3.09 22.98
CA PHE A 377 5.93 -1.78 22.37
C PHE A 377 7.10 -0.81 22.56
N ASP A 378 7.29 0.08 21.59
CA ASP A 378 8.21 1.22 21.75
C ASP A 378 7.48 2.37 22.44
N ALA A 379 7.77 2.59 23.73
CA ALA A 379 7.15 3.62 24.54
C ALA A 379 7.40 5.06 24.03
N LEU A 380 8.44 5.29 23.22
CA LEU A 380 8.69 6.59 22.59
C LEU A 380 7.83 6.82 21.35
N GLU A 381 7.37 5.75 20.71
CA GLU A 381 6.48 5.84 19.56
C GLU A 381 5.01 5.90 20.02
N ILE A 382 4.58 4.91 20.80
CA ILE A 382 3.23 4.78 21.32
C ILE A 382 3.30 4.03 22.66
N ASN A 383 2.76 4.64 23.71
CA ASN A 383 2.73 4.02 25.03
C ASN A 383 1.27 3.74 25.44
N PRO A 384 0.88 2.46 25.62
CA PRO A 384 -0.44 2.08 26.18
C PRO A 384 -0.70 2.64 27.59
N TYR A 385 0.36 2.94 28.33
CA TYR A 385 0.32 3.45 29.72
C TYR A 385 0.73 4.92 29.80
N GLU A 386 0.50 5.71 28.75
CA GLU A 386 0.88 7.11 28.74
C GLU A 386 0.17 7.93 29.83
N THR A 387 0.93 8.80 30.49
CA THR A 387 0.36 9.78 31.41
C THR A 387 -0.16 11.00 30.65
N ALA A 388 -1.03 11.81 31.28
CA ALA A 388 -1.54 13.03 30.66
C ALA A 388 -0.42 13.99 30.19
N LYS A 389 0.70 14.08 30.93
CA LYS A 389 1.87 14.89 30.54
C LYS A 389 2.58 14.31 29.32
N GLN A 390 2.85 13.00 29.32
CA GLN A 390 3.47 12.32 28.18
C GLN A 390 2.62 12.45 26.92
N ARG A 391 1.30 12.31 27.05
CA ARG A 391 0.37 12.50 25.93
C ARG A 391 0.45 13.92 25.35
N GLN A 392 0.46 14.95 26.22
CA GLN A 392 0.60 16.36 25.78
C GLN A 392 1.93 16.61 25.06
N GLU A 393 3.04 16.11 25.61
CA GLU A 393 4.36 16.25 24.99
C GLU A 393 4.46 15.47 23.67
N SER A 394 3.92 14.25 23.62
CA SER A 394 3.84 13.41 22.43
C SER A 394 3.01 14.07 21.33
N GLU A 395 1.87 14.67 21.68
CA GLU A 395 1.01 15.39 20.75
C GLU A 395 1.72 16.59 20.14
N VAL A 396 2.38 17.42 20.97
CA VAL A 396 3.18 18.55 20.49
C VAL A 396 4.34 18.08 19.62
N ARG A 397 5.05 17.02 20.03
CA ARG A 397 6.14 16.42 19.25
C ARG A 397 5.65 15.85 17.92
N GLY A 398 4.49 15.20 17.90
CA GLY A 398 3.86 14.67 16.70
C GLY A 398 3.47 15.77 15.72
N LEU A 399 2.96 16.89 16.24
CA LEU A 399 2.63 18.06 15.44
C LEU A 399 3.88 18.73 14.84
N LEU A 400 4.95 18.89 15.62
CA LEU A 400 6.22 19.47 15.15
C LEU A 400 6.90 18.60 14.09
N ASN A 401 6.81 17.27 14.23
CA ASN A 401 7.41 16.31 13.30
C ASN A 401 6.43 15.82 12.21
N LYS A 402 5.30 16.50 12.06
CA LYS A 402 4.26 16.12 11.11
C LYS A 402 4.84 16.03 9.69
N LEU A 403 4.64 14.88 9.07
CA LEU A 403 5.04 14.64 7.69
C LEU A 403 4.11 15.36 6.72
N GLN A 404 4.70 15.97 5.69
CA GLN A 404 3.91 16.67 4.67
C GLN A 404 3.16 15.65 3.80
N PRO A 405 1.93 15.95 3.35
CA PRO A 405 1.16 15.03 2.51
C PRO A 405 1.88 14.60 1.21
N ASP A 406 2.75 15.48 0.69
CA ASP A 406 3.55 15.21 -0.52
C ASP A 406 4.64 14.15 -0.34
N MET A 407 4.94 13.77 0.90
CA MET A 407 5.89 12.70 1.21
C MET A 407 5.27 11.31 1.06
N ILE A 408 3.96 11.19 0.84
CA ILE A 408 3.29 9.91 0.68
C ILE A 408 3.61 9.32 -0.70
N ALA A 409 4.38 8.23 -0.72
CA ALA A 409 4.77 7.50 -1.92
C ALA A 409 4.65 5.98 -1.70
N LEU A 410 4.63 5.19 -2.78
CA LEU A 410 4.59 3.72 -2.68
C LEU A 410 5.78 3.17 -1.88
N ASP A 411 6.94 3.80 -2.02
CA ASP A 411 8.17 3.46 -1.32
C ASP A 411 8.62 4.67 -0.48
N PRO A 412 8.49 4.62 0.86
CA PRO A 412 8.92 5.71 1.74
C PRO A 412 10.41 6.04 1.62
N GLU A 413 11.25 5.02 1.36
CA GLU A 413 12.70 5.17 1.18
C GLU A 413 13.06 5.90 -0.13
N SER A 414 12.08 6.20 -0.98
CA SER A 414 12.31 6.99 -2.18
C SER A 414 12.67 8.46 -1.88
N ILE A 415 12.33 8.97 -0.71
CA ILE A 415 12.68 10.31 -0.25
C ILE A 415 14.16 10.33 0.12
N GLY A 416 14.93 11.21 -0.54
CA GLY A 416 16.39 11.26 -0.44
C GLY A 416 17.13 10.56 -1.59
N ASN A 417 16.43 9.79 -2.42
CA ASN A 417 17.01 9.20 -3.62
C ASN A 417 17.17 10.22 -4.75
N VAL A 418 18.15 9.96 -5.64
CA VAL A 418 18.36 10.77 -6.83
C VAL A 418 17.29 10.46 -7.88
N ASN A 419 16.79 11.50 -8.56
CA ASN A 419 15.81 11.36 -9.61
C ASN A 419 16.28 10.39 -10.72
N LYS A 420 15.55 9.28 -10.90
CA LYS A 420 15.84 8.22 -11.88
C LYS A 420 15.92 8.70 -13.34
N ARG A 421 15.30 9.84 -13.67
CA ARG A 421 15.35 10.43 -15.02
C ARG A 421 16.65 11.17 -15.31
N LYS A 422 17.37 11.61 -14.28
CA LYS A 422 18.66 12.30 -14.44
C LYS A 422 19.77 11.26 -14.64
N VAL A 423 20.88 11.71 -15.23
CA VAL A 423 22.06 10.86 -15.41
C VAL A 423 22.52 10.37 -14.05
N GLN A 424 22.59 9.05 -13.86
CA GLN A 424 23.00 8.42 -12.59
C GLN A 424 24.44 8.79 -12.19
N LYS A 425 25.25 9.19 -13.17
CA LYS A 425 26.58 9.78 -12.95
C LYS A 425 26.43 11.29 -12.75
N ARG A 426 26.97 11.80 -11.64
CA ARG A 426 27.17 13.24 -11.46
C ARG A 426 28.14 13.73 -12.54
N LEU A 427 27.64 14.57 -13.44
CA LEU A 427 28.42 15.15 -14.53
C LEU A 427 29.39 16.19 -13.98
N THR A 428 30.64 16.14 -14.41
CA THR A 428 31.62 17.20 -14.12
C THR A 428 31.39 18.41 -15.05
N PRO A 429 31.90 19.60 -14.70
CA PRO A 429 31.86 20.75 -15.61
C PRO A 429 32.45 20.46 -16.99
N ALA A 430 33.48 19.62 -17.07
CA ALA A 430 34.08 19.16 -18.33
C ALA A 430 33.11 18.27 -19.14
N ASP A 431 32.44 17.31 -18.50
CA ASP A 431 31.43 16.49 -19.16
C ASP A 431 30.26 17.35 -19.67
N LEU A 432 29.88 18.40 -18.93
CA LEU A 432 28.86 19.34 -19.36
C LEU A 432 29.32 20.19 -20.55
N ALA A 433 30.59 20.58 -20.61
CA ALA A 433 31.16 21.28 -21.75
C ALA A 433 31.24 20.38 -22.99
N ALA A 434 31.61 19.11 -22.82
CA ALA A 434 31.56 18.09 -23.87
C ALA A 434 30.13 17.88 -24.38
N LEU A 435 29.14 17.72 -23.49
CA LEU A 435 27.73 17.61 -23.89
C LEU A 435 27.20 18.86 -24.59
N ARG A 436 27.68 20.06 -24.19
CA ARG A 436 27.32 21.31 -24.86
C ARG A 436 27.93 21.40 -26.26
N THR A 437 29.18 20.99 -26.43
CA THR A 437 29.84 20.95 -27.74
C THR A 437 29.24 19.87 -28.63
N GLU A 438 28.95 18.68 -28.10
CA GLU A 438 28.17 17.65 -28.79
C GLU A 438 26.79 18.15 -29.19
N ARG A 439 26.05 18.87 -28.33
CA ARG A 439 24.74 19.44 -28.71
C ARG A 439 24.84 20.52 -29.79
N LYS A 440 25.84 21.40 -29.72
CA LYS A 440 26.13 22.39 -30.78
C LYS A 440 26.52 21.69 -32.09
N ASN A 441 27.29 20.62 -32.00
CA ASN A 441 27.63 19.79 -33.14
C ASN A 441 26.44 18.95 -33.59
N GLU A 442 25.44 18.61 -32.76
CA GLU A 442 24.20 17.91 -33.15
C GLU A 442 23.22 18.83 -33.90
N SER A 443 23.23 20.15 -33.66
CA SER A 443 22.57 21.10 -34.56
C SER A 443 23.22 21.15 -35.95
N ILE A 444 24.48 20.72 -36.05
CA ILE A 444 25.26 20.70 -37.31
C ILE A 444 25.28 19.28 -37.93
N HIS A 445 25.27 18.22 -37.10
CA HIS A 445 25.22 16.81 -37.45
C HIS A 445 23.82 16.25 -37.21
N LEU A 446 23.02 16.36 -38.26
CA LEU A 446 21.77 15.65 -38.50
C LEU A 446 21.95 14.13 -38.77
N ASP A 447 23.12 13.57 -38.43
CA ASP A 447 23.58 12.21 -38.75
C ASP A 447 22.84 11.07 -38.04
N LYS A 448 22.05 11.37 -36.99
CA LYS A 448 21.32 10.32 -36.26
C LYS A 448 20.29 9.61 -37.16
N VAL A 449 19.73 10.30 -38.16
CA VAL A 449 18.74 9.70 -39.09
C VAL A 449 19.43 8.75 -40.07
N ASP A 450 20.59 9.12 -40.60
CA ASP A 450 21.34 8.27 -41.53
C ASP A 450 21.91 7.02 -40.83
N LYS A 451 22.33 7.15 -39.56
CA LYS A 451 22.73 6.01 -38.71
C LYS A 451 21.58 5.03 -38.39
N MET A 452 20.33 5.41 -38.64
CA MET A 452 19.15 4.53 -38.44
C MET A 452 18.78 3.69 -39.68
N ILE A 453 19.51 3.84 -40.80
CA ILE A 453 19.26 3.05 -42.03
C ILE A 453 19.64 1.59 -41.77
N GLN A 454 18.64 0.70 -41.71
CA GLN A 454 18.83 -0.73 -41.46
C GLN A 454 18.05 -1.58 -42.48
N PRO A 455 18.67 -1.93 -43.64
CA PRO A 455 17.96 -2.58 -44.75
C PRO A 455 17.55 -4.02 -44.46
N HIS A 456 18.22 -4.69 -43.52
CA HIS A 456 17.97 -6.08 -43.12
C HIS A 456 16.67 -6.26 -42.30
N ILE A 457 16.12 -5.19 -41.71
CA ILE A 457 14.86 -5.24 -40.98
C ILE A 457 13.69 -5.25 -41.98
N LYS A 458 12.58 -5.90 -41.66
CA LYS A 458 11.37 -5.86 -42.50
C LYS A 458 10.86 -4.42 -42.64
N GLY A 459 10.68 -3.93 -43.86
CA GLY A 459 10.33 -2.52 -44.15
C GLY A 459 8.99 -2.01 -43.59
N LYS A 460 8.11 -2.90 -43.11
CA LYS A 460 6.90 -2.51 -42.35
C LYS A 460 7.25 -2.03 -40.92
N ASN A 461 8.35 -2.51 -40.34
CA ASN A 461 8.81 -2.23 -38.98
C ASN A 461 10.05 -1.30 -38.93
N SER A 462 10.46 -0.72 -40.07
CA SER A 462 11.58 0.25 -40.12
C SER A 462 11.35 1.42 -39.16
N ALA A 463 12.39 1.78 -38.41
CA ALA A 463 12.39 2.91 -37.49
C ALA A 463 12.11 4.22 -38.23
N LEU A 464 12.68 4.42 -39.42
CA LEU A 464 12.48 5.59 -40.26
C LEU A 464 11.01 5.71 -40.72
N ARG A 465 10.38 4.57 -41.06
CA ARG A 465 8.95 4.54 -41.41
C ARG A 465 8.05 4.85 -40.21
N ARG A 466 8.39 4.35 -39.02
CA ARG A 466 7.67 4.67 -37.77
C ARG A 466 7.83 6.15 -37.41
N MET A 467 9.00 6.73 -37.64
CA MET A 467 9.25 8.16 -37.46
C MET A 467 8.40 9.00 -38.42
N LYS A 468 8.38 8.66 -39.72
CA LYS A 468 7.52 9.33 -40.71
C LYS A 468 6.03 9.30 -40.32
N ARG A 469 5.53 8.15 -39.84
CA ARG A 469 4.14 8.00 -39.37
C ARG A 469 3.79 8.82 -38.12
N LYS A 470 4.76 9.08 -37.24
CA LYS A 470 4.56 9.89 -36.02
C LYS A 470 4.64 11.39 -36.29
N GLN A 471 5.26 11.81 -37.40
CA GLN A 471 5.30 13.20 -37.82
C GLN A 471 3.92 13.61 -38.35
N ARG A 472 3.49 14.85 -38.06
CA ARG A 472 2.22 15.39 -38.61
C ARG A 472 2.42 15.57 -40.12
N ASN A 473 1.53 14.96 -40.92
CA ASN A 473 1.63 14.99 -42.38
C ASN A 473 1.65 16.40 -42.99
N ASN A 474 1.13 17.41 -42.28
CA ASN A 474 0.98 18.77 -42.79
C ASN A 474 2.17 19.68 -42.47
N LEU A 475 3.15 19.24 -41.66
CA LEU A 475 4.29 20.05 -41.25
C LEU A 475 5.58 19.52 -41.89
N ILE A 476 5.98 20.12 -43.01
CA ILE A 476 7.23 19.76 -43.70
C ILE A 476 8.39 20.50 -43.03
N THR A 477 9.07 19.79 -42.15
CA THR A 477 10.33 20.26 -41.54
C THR A 477 11.53 19.69 -42.29
N GLU A 478 12.69 20.33 -42.21
CA GLU A 478 13.93 19.78 -42.80
C GLU A 478 14.23 18.36 -42.29
N ARG A 479 13.93 18.11 -41.01
CA ARG A 479 14.02 16.79 -40.39
C ARG A 479 13.10 15.76 -41.05
N SER A 480 11.88 16.13 -41.43
CA SER A 480 10.94 15.24 -42.11
C SER A 480 11.41 14.85 -43.52
N ARG A 481 11.91 15.83 -44.30
CA ARG A 481 12.48 15.59 -45.64
C ARG A 481 13.68 14.65 -45.58
N ARG A 482 14.52 14.77 -44.54
CA ARG A 482 15.66 13.85 -44.34
C ARG A 482 15.24 12.44 -43.95
N VAL A 483 14.23 12.29 -43.09
CA VAL A 483 13.67 10.96 -42.75
C VAL A 483 13.10 10.28 -43.99
N GLU A 484 12.47 11.04 -44.89
CA GLU A 484 11.97 10.54 -46.16
C GLU A 484 13.10 10.10 -47.10
N LYS A 485 14.11 10.94 -47.30
CA LYS A 485 15.31 10.59 -48.07
C LYS A 485 16.05 9.37 -47.51
N ALA A 486 16.20 9.28 -46.19
CA ALA A 486 16.83 8.14 -45.54
C ALA A 486 15.99 6.85 -45.68
N LEU A 487 14.66 6.97 -45.64
CA LEU A 487 13.74 5.85 -45.85
C LEU A 487 13.78 5.34 -47.30
N GLU A 488 13.92 6.23 -48.28
CA GLU A 488 14.15 5.88 -49.68
C GLU A 488 15.47 5.11 -49.85
N LYS A 489 16.58 5.66 -49.33
CA LYS A 489 17.87 4.97 -49.29
C LYS A 489 17.78 3.59 -48.65
N GLU A 490 17.04 3.45 -47.55
CA GLU A 490 16.83 2.15 -46.88
C GLU A 490 16.03 1.16 -47.76
N LYS A 491 15.02 1.63 -48.50
CA LYS A 491 14.25 0.80 -49.44
C LYS A 491 15.13 0.33 -50.60
N ASP A 492 15.96 1.21 -51.14
CA ASP A 492 16.81 0.90 -52.28
C ASP A 492 17.90 -0.08 -51.90
N LEU A 493 18.52 0.10 -50.73
CA LEU A 493 19.47 -0.88 -50.18
C LEU A 493 18.82 -2.25 -49.91
N ARG A 494 17.54 -2.27 -49.49
CA ARG A 494 16.80 -3.51 -49.29
C ARG A 494 16.47 -4.19 -50.62
N LYS A 495 16.06 -3.44 -51.64
CA LYS A 495 15.82 -3.95 -53.00
C LYS A 495 17.08 -4.55 -53.59
N ARG A 496 18.20 -3.81 -53.58
CA ARG A 496 19.51 -4.30 -54.02
C ARG A 496 19.95 -5.57 -53.29
N LYS A 497 19.64 -5.69 -52.00
CA LYS A 497 19.95 -6.89 -51.22
C LYS A 497 19.07 -8.08 -51.63
N ALA A 498 17.79 -7.86 -51.92
CA ALA A 498 16.87 -8.89 -52.40
C ALA A 498 17.27 -9.38 -53.81
N GLU A 499 17.62 -8.45 -54.69
CA GLU A 499 18.09 -8.77 -56.06
C GLU A 499 19.39 -9.60 -56.02
N LYS A 500 20.34 -9.24 -55.14
CA LYS A 500 21.56 -10.04 -54.91
C LYS A 500 21.31 -11.44 -54.35
N THR A 501 20.27 -11.63 -53.53
CA THR A 501 19.91 -12.97 -53.01
C THR A 501 19.25 -13.84 -54.07
N ASP A 502 18.58 -13.23 -55.05
CA ASP A 502 17.92 -13.92 -56.16
C ASP A 502 18.89 -14.19 -57.34
N HIS A 503 20.22 -14.13 -57.12
CA HIS A 503 21.29 -14.31 -58.12
C HIS A 503 21.25 -13.38 -59.34
N LEU A 504 20.52 -12.27 -59.25
CA LEU A 504 20.57 -11.19 -60.24
C LEU A 504 21.76 -10.27 -59.89
N GLU A 505 22.94 -10.54 -60.45
CA GLU A 505 24.09 -9.65 -60.30
C GLU A 505 23.86 -8.35 -61.08
N GLN A 506 23.56 -7.26 -60.36
CA GLN A 506 23.64 -5.91 -60.91
C GLN A 506 25.06 -5.38 -60.77
N GLU A 507 25.73 -5.15 -61.90
CA GLU A 507 26.92 -4.31 -61.98
C GLU A 507 26.58 -2.88 -61.56
N SER A 508 27.47 -2.23 -60.80
CA SER A 508 27.26 -0.84 -60.39
C SER A 508 27.23 0.06 -61.62
N ASP A 509 26.12 0.75 -61.85
CA ASP A 509 25.90 1.61 -63.02
C ASP A 509 27.08 2.60 -63.23
N PRO A 510 27.94 2.38 -64.25
CA PRO A 510 29.17 3.13 -64.44
C PRO A 510 28.89 4.59 -64.80
N THR A 511 27.73 4.88 -65.40
CA THR A 511 27.28 6.24 -65.72
C THR A 511 26.97 7.05 -64.47
N ALA A 512 26.32 6.43 -63.47
CA ALA A 512 26.02 7.06 -62.19
C ALA A 512 27.30 7.39 -61.39
N LYS A 513 28.34 6.56 -61.50
CA LYS A 513 29.64 6.79 -60.85
C LYS A 513 30.44 7.92 -61.54
N ALA A 514 30.31 8.08 -62.86
CA ALA A 514 30.93 9.17 -63.61
C ALA A 514 30.23 10.53 -63.37
N LEU A 515 28.92 10.51 -63.13
CA LEU A 515 28.10 11.70 -62.87
C LEU A 515 28.03 12.10 -61.39
N SER A 516 28.59 11.32 -60.46
CA SER A 516 28.49 11.59 -59.02
C SER A 516 29.11 12.91 -58.56
N ARG A 517 29.94 13.55 -59.40
CA ARG A 517 30.53 14.87 -59.15
C ARG A 517 29.61 16.06 -59.47
N PHE A 518 28.48 15.81 -60.13
CA PHE A 518 27.51 16.84 -60.56
C PHE A 518 26.20 16.82 -59.76
N ALA A 519 26.06 15.90 -58.79
CA ALA A 519 24.81 15.62 -58.08
C ALA A 519 24.80 16.11 -56.62
#